data_AF-A0A7X5E920-F1
#
_entry.id   AF-A0A7X5E920-F1
#
_cell.length_a   1.000
_cell.length_b   1.000
_cell.length_c   1.000
_cell.angle_alpha   90.00
_cell.angle_beta   90.00
_cell.angle_gamma   90.00
#
_symmetry.space_group_name_H-M   'P 1'
#
loop_
_entity.id
_entity.type
_entity.pdbx_description
1 polymer ?
#
loop_
_entity_poly.entity_id
_entity_poly.type
_entity_poly.pdbx_seq_one_letter_code
_entity_poly.pdbx_strand_id
1 'polypeptide(L)'
;MKKFIALLTAATLFASLTVSAAPSPSAAAVSASGASVSSEGFRNTSDKDAAAARGMSAGEYYNNAIVSTPGVANAMPVGQGGKIIINGVATNLTATLAKVDKATAEGAKAQAGALGGTLLNVVKVGFPGANYNTATINFYLKGLANGAKVAVKQLVNGVWVDVEVVEVREDHVVLNLVNSGAVAFVQLP
;
A
#
# COMPACT_ATOMS: atom_id res chain seq x y z
N MET A 1 -15.62 -61.11 -67.52
CA MET A 1 -14.44 -60.40 -68.08
C MET A 1 -14.88 -59.06 -68.63
N LYS A 2 -14.19 -57.96 -68.24
CA LYS A 2 -14.14 -56.60 -68.88
C LYS A 2 -15.42 -55.74 -68.69
N LYS A 3 -15.44 -54.47 -68.23
CA LYS A 3 -14.48 -53.33 -68.03
C LYS A 3 -15.07 -52.41 -66.92
N PHE A 4 -14.35 -51.96 -65.88
CA PHE A 4 -13.50 -50.76 -65.71
C PHE A 4 -14.16 -49.34 -65.74
N ILE A 5 -13.96 -48.62 -64.61
CA ILE A 5 -13.71 -47.17 -64.38
C ILE A 5 -14.85 -46.24 -63.86
N ALA A 6 -14.71 -45.93 -62.55
CA ALA A 6 -14.82 -44.68 -61.76
C ALA A 6 -15.71 -43.48 -62.16
N LEU A 7 -16.40 -42.91 -61.17
CA LEU A 7 -16.36 -41.45 -60.91
C LEU A 7 -16.67 -41.09 -59.44
N LEU A 8 -15.95 -40.07 -58.99
CA LEU A 8 -15.78 -39.47 -57.66
C LEU A 8 -16.93 -38.48 -57.31
N THR A 9 -17.29 -38.31 -56.03
CA THR A 9 -17.73 -37.04 -55.36
C THR A 9 -18.20 -37.38 -53.93
N ALA A 10 -17.54 -36.96 -52.85
CA ALA A 10 -17.38 -35.62 -52.24
C ALA A 10 -18.34 -35.43 -51.05
N ALA A 11 -17.75 -35.22 -49.88
CA ALA A 11 -18.33 -35.11 -48.55
C ALA A 11 -19.04 -33.76 -48.30
N THR A 12 -19.87 -33.69 -47.25
CA THR A 12 -19.91 -32.53 -46.32
C THR A 12 -20.73 -32.87 -45.08
N LEU A 13 -20.06 -32.91 -43.92
CA LEU A 13 -20.67 -33.02 -42.59
C LEU A 13 -20.75 -31.59 -42.03
N PHE A 14 -21.95 -31.00 -41.94
CA PHE A 14 -22.14 -29.71 -41.28
C PHE A 14 -22.46 -29.93 -39.79
N ALA A 15 -21.46 -29.70 -38.93
CA ALA A 15 -21.67 -29.52 -37.50
C ALA A 15 -21.49 -28.03 -37.16
N SER A 16 -22.60 -27.31 -36.99
CA SER A 16 -22.60 -25.92 -36.54
C SER A 16 -22.47 -25.85 -35.02
N LEU A 17 -21.26 -25.60 -34.52
CA LEU A 17 -21.02 -25.18 -33.14
C LEU A 17 -21.20 -23.65 -33.06
N THR A 18 -22.19 -23.20 -32.29
CA THR A 18 -22.35 -21.78 -31.97
C THR A 18 -21.27 -21.37 -30.97
N VAL A 19 -20.31 -20.55 -31.41
CA VAL A 19 -19.39 -19.85 -30.50
C VAL A 19 -20.11 -18.64 -29.91
N SER A 20 -20.36 -18.64 -28.59
CA SER A 20 -20.79 -17.43 -27.90
C SER A 20 -19.57 -16.54 -27.69
N ALA A 21 -19.43 -15.49 -28.50
CA ALA A 21 -18.48 -14.43 -28.24
C ALA A 21 -18.92 -13.66 -26.98
N ALA A 22 -18.04 -13.59 -25.97
CA ALA A 22 -18.27 -12.75 -24.80
C ALA A 22 -18.45 -11.28 -25.26
N PRO A 23 -19.42 -10.52 -24.72
CA PRO A 23 -19.59 -9.12 -25.08
C PRO A 23 -18.34 -8.33 -24.68
N SER A 24 -17.65 -7.78 -25.68
CA SER A 24 -16.52 -6.87 -25.48
C SER A 24 -17.04 -5.57 -24.86
N PRO A 25 -16.36 -4.98 -23.86
CA PRO A 25 -16.81 -3.74 -23.24
C PRO A 25 -16.93 -2.63 -24.29
N SER A 26 -18.06 -1.91 -24.29
CA SER A 26 -18.31 -0.83 -25.25
C SER A 26 -17.45 0.40 -24.95
N ALA A 27 -17.12 1.18 -25.98
CA ALA A 27 -16.37 2.43 -25.86
C ALA A 27 -17.00 3.40 -24.83
N ALA A 28 -18.33 3.43 -24.74
CA ALA A 28 -19.04 4.24 -23.74
C ALA A 28 -18.80 3.78 -22.29
N ALA A 29 -18.70 2.47 -22.04
CA ALA A 29 -18.42 1.93 -20.72
C ALA A 29 -16.99 2.26 -20.26
N VAL A 30 -16.01 2.18 -21.16
CA VAL A 30 -14.62 2.57 -20.85
C VAL A 30 -14.45 4.08 -20.68
N SER A 31 -15.20 4.90 -21.42
CA SER A 31 -15.21 6.35 -21.22
C SER A 31 -15.87 6.76 -19.90
N ALA A 32 -16.96 6.08 -19.51
CA ALA A 32 -17.62 6.32 -18.22
C ALA A 32 -16.74 5.91 -17.03
N SER A 33 -16.04 4.76 -17.12
CA SER A 33 -15.09 4.34 -16.09
C SER A 33 -13.88 5.28 -16.01
N GLY A 34 -13.38 5.77 -17.14
CA GLY A 34 -12.28 6.75 -17.17
C GLY A 34 -12.66 8.08 -16.53
N ALA A 35 -13.86 8.60 -16.83
CA ALA A 35 -14.36 9.85 -16.25
C ALA A 35 -14.55 9.77 -14.72
N SER A 36 -15.05 8.63 -14.23
CA SER A 36 -15.25 8.40 -12.79
C SER A 36 -13.92 8.26 -12.03
N VAL A 37 -12.94 7.57 -12.60
CA VAL A 37 -11.56 7.49 -12.06
C VAL A 37 -10.92 8.88 -11.93
N SER A 38 -11.05 9.74 -12.94
CA SER A 38 -10.52 11.11 -12.89
C SER A 38 -11.22 11.99 -11.85
N SER A 39 -12.53 11.81 -11.64
CA SER A 39 -13.29 12.57 -10.63
C SER A 39 -12.86 12.26 -9.19
N GLU A 40 -12.34 11.05 -8.95
CA GLU A 40 -11.76 10.63 -7.67
C GLU A 40 -10.28 11.05 -7.51
N GLY A 41 -9.72 11.73 -8.52
CA GLY A 41 -8.33 12.22 -8.54
C GLY A 41 -7.30 11.21 -9.05
N PHE A 42 -7.71 10.04 -9.55
CA PHE A 42 -6.82 9.04 -10.10
C PHE A 42 -6.57 9.26 -11.61
N ARG A 43 -5.36 8.95 -12.07
CA ARG A 43 -4.96 9.07 -13.47
C ARG A 43 -5.54 7.96 -14.35
N ASN A 44 -5.73 6.78 -13.78
CA ASN A 44 -6.21 5.58 -14.47
C ASN A 44 -6.73 4.55 -13.45
N THR A 45 -7.43 3.53 -13.92
CA THR A 45 -8.03 2.48 -13.07
C THR A 45 -6.96 1.67 -12.32
N SER A 46 -5.79 1.44 -12.92
CA SER A 46 -4.69 0.71 -12.27
C SER A 46 -4.18 1.43 -11.02
N ASP A 47 -4.05 2.76 -11.07
CA ASP A 47 -3.66 3.55 -9.89
C ASP A 47 -4.74 3.52 -8.82
N LYS A 48 -6.01 3.59 -9.22
CA LYS A 48 -7.16 3.47 -8.30
C LYS A 48 -7.13 2.12 -7.58
N ASP A 49 -6.93 1.02 -8.29
CA ASP A 49 -6.88 -0.33 -7.72
C ASP A 49 -5.67 -0.51 -6.79
N ALA A 50 -4.50 0.00 -7.20
CA ALA A 50 -3.29 -0.03 -6.38
C ALA A 50 -3.42 0.81 -5.09
N ALA A 51 -4.07 1.97 -5.17
CA ALA A 51 -4.37 2.80 -4.01
C ALA A 51 -5.38 2.14 -3.08
N ALA A 52 -6.45 1.54 -3.65
CA ALA A 52 -7.45 0.79 -2.89
C ALA A 52 -6.82 -0.40 -2.14
N ALA A 53 -5.89 -1.13 -2.76
CA ALA A 53 -5.13 -2.20 -2.10
C ALA A 53 -4.30 -1.71 -0.91
N ARG A 54 -3.95 -0.41 -0.88
CA ARG A 54 -3.24 0.25 0.23
C ARG A 54 -4.16 1.05 1.15
N GLY A 55 -5.47 1.07 0.89
CA GLY A 55 -6.47 1.86 1.63
C GLY A 55 -6.32 3.37 1.45
N MET A 56 -5.68 3.83 0.37
CA MET A 56 -5.32 5.23 0.15
C MET A 56 -6.32 5.96 -0.75
N SER A 57 -6.52 7.24 -0.49
CA SER A 57 -7.06 8.18 -1.48
C SER A 57 -6.02 8.48 -2.59
N ALA A 58 -6.45 9.11 -3.69
CA ALA A 58 -5.54 9.54 -4.75
C ALA A 58 -4.41 10.45 -4.24
N GLY A 59 -4.75 11.42 -3.38
CA GLY A 59 -3.77 12.32 -2.78
C GLY A 59 -2.75 11.59 -1.90
N GLU A 60 -3.20 10.63 -1.09
CA GLU A 60 -2.32 9.80 -0.26
C GLU A 60 -1.42 8.89 -1.10
N TYR A 61 -1.97 8.31 -2.16
CA TYR A 61 -1.25 7.40 -3.07
C TYR A 61 -0.14 8.11 -3.85
N TYR A 62 -0.45 9.24 -4.50
CA TYR A 62 0.53 9.96 -5.33
C TYR A 62 1.61 10.67 -4.52
N ASN A 63 1.31 11.05 -3.26
CA ASN A 63 2.29 11.65 -2.37
C ASN A 63 3.00 10.65 -1.46
N ASN A 64 2.61 9.36 -1.50
CA ASN A 64 3.08 8.32 -0.59
C ASN A 64 3.04 8.78 0.89
N ALA A 65 1.87 9.26 1.30
CA ALA A 65 1.62 9.78 2.64
C ALA A 65 0.28 9.27 3.17
N ILE A 66 0.19 9.04 4.48
CA ILE A 66 -1.03 8.67 5.18
C ILE A 66 -1.51 9.86 5.98
N VAL A 67 -2.59 10.52 5.54
CA VAL A 67 -3.15 11.69 6.24
C VAL A 67 -4.31 11.32 7.17
N SER A 68 -4.78 10.08 7.08
CA SER A 68 -5.85 9.53 7.90
C SER A 68 -5.67 8.03 8.06
N THR A 69 -6.00 7.49 9.24
CA THR A 69 -5.95 6.05 9.50
C THR A 69 -7.24 5.60 10.16
N PRO A 70 -7.92 4.55 9.66
CA PRO A 70 -9.14 4.03 10.25
C PRO A 70 -8.99 3.77 11.75
N GLY A 71 -9.88 4.35 12.56
CA GLY A 71 -9.89 4.16 14.01
C GLY A 71 -8.88 5.00 14.79
N VAL A 72 -8.11 5.87 14.15
CA VAL A 72 -7.22 6.85 14.80
C VAL A 72 -7.80 8.25 14.60
N ALA A 73 -8.33 8.84 15.67
CA ALA A 73 -8.85 10.20 15.63
C ALA A 73 -7.71 11.20 15.48
N ASN A 74 -7.87 12.20 14.60
CA ASN A 74 -6.87 13.24 14.34
C ASN A 74 -5.48 12.68 14.02
N ALA A 75 -5.42 11.61 13.22
CA ALA A 75 -4.17 10.97 12.84
C ALA A 75 -3.20 12.00 12.24
N MET A 76 -1.99 12.06 12.79
CA MET A 76 -0.94 12.94 12.30
C MET A 76 -0.47 12.46 10.91
N PRO A 77 -0.37 13.32 9.89
CA PRO A 77 0.07 12.89 8.57
C PRO A 77 1.49 12.31 8.60
N VAL A 78 1.67 11.12 8.04
CA VAL A 78 2.96 10.42 7.97
C VAL A 78 3.37 10.18 6.52
N GLY A 79 4.60 10.56 6.17
CA GLY A 79 5.24 10.27 4.88
C GLY A 79 6.68 9.79 5.04
N GLN A 80 7.32 9.43 3.93
CA GLN A 80 8.78 9.23 3.91
C GLN A 80 9.48 10.58 3.84
N GLY A 81 10.40 10.83 4.77
CA GLY A 81 11.37 11.92 4.72
C GLY A 81 12.73 11.44 4.21
N GLY A 82 13.35 12.18 3.30
CA GLY A 82 14.73 11.93 2.87
C GLY A 82 14.99 10.54 2.26
N LYS A 83 16.26 10.12 2.29
CA LYS A 83 16.72 8.83 1.75
C LYS A 83 16.66 7.73 2.80
N ILE A 84 16.40 6.50 2.34
CA ILE A 84 16.44 5.29 3.17
C ILE A 84 17.86 4.74 3.15
N ILE A 85 18.36 4.36 4.33
CA ILE A 85 19.65 3.68 4.49
C ILE A 85 19.35 2.21 4.77
N ILE A 86 19.85 1.32 3.92
CA ILE A 86 19.73 -0.13 4.10
C ILE A 86 21.08 -0.68 4.51
N ASN A 87 21.16 -1.33 5.67
CA ASN A 87 22.37 -1.95 6.20
C ASN A 87 23.59 -0.99 6.21
N GLY A 88 23.36 0.28 6.56
CA GLY A 88 24.39 1.33 6.58
C GLY A 88 24.68 2.00 5.24
N VAL A 89 24.04 1.57 4.13
CA VAL A 89 24.24 2.15 2.79
C VAL A 89 23.04 2.99 2.39
N ALA A 90 23.27 4.27 2.05
CA ALA A 90 22.22 5.14 1.51
C ALA A 90 21.73 4.64 0.15
N THR A 91 20.41 4.60 -0.03
CA THR A 91 19.78 4.07 -1.24
C THR A 91 18.88 5.11 -1.93
N ASN A 92 18.47 4.82 -3.16
CA ASN A 92 17.41 5.54 -3.86
C ASN A 92 16.05 4.82 -3.74
N LEU A 93 15.90 3.94 -2.75
CA LEU A 93 14.65 3.26 -2.49
C LEU A 93 13.59 4.25 -2.03
N THR A 94 12.35 3.95 -2.39
CA THR A 94 11.16 4.59 -1.84
C THR A 94 10.38 3.53 -1.07
N ALA A 95 10.14 3.79 0.21
CA ALA A 95 9.25 2.96 1.00
C ALA A 95 7.83 3.08 0.47
N THR A 96 7.07 2.01 0.50
CA THR A 96 5.63 2.04 0.22
C THR A 96 4.88 2.16 1.53
N LEU A 97 4.09 3.22 1.67
CA LEU A 97 3.18 3.36 2.80
C LEU A 97 1.81 2.75 2.45
N ALA A 98 1.09 2.27 3.46
CA ALA A 98 -0.30 1.86 3.34
C ALA A 98 -1.02 2.02 4.69
N LYS A 99 -2.35 2.15 4.64
CA LYS A 99 -3.16 2.18 5.85
C LYS A 99 -3.21 0.80 6.50
N VAL A 100 -3.32 0.80 7.81
CA VAL A 100 -3.71 -0.39 8.55
C VAL A 100 -5.23 -0.54 8.56
N ASP A 101 -5.69 -1.77 8.79
CA ASP A 101 -7.09 -2.02 9.13
C ASP A 101 -7.41 -1.53 10.56
N LYS A 102 -8.70 -1.46 10.86
CA LYS A 102 -9.21 -0.94 12.14
C LYS A 102 -8.75 -1.77 13.34
N ALA A 103 -8.62 -3.09 13.23
CA ALA A 103 -8.21 -3.95 14.34
C ALA A 103 -6.74 -3.72 14.69
N THR A 104 -5.87 -3.60 13.68
CA THR A 104 -4.47 -3.20 13.88
C THR A 104 -4.37 -1.82 14.52
N ALA A 105 -5.21 -0.85 14.10
CA ALA A 105 -5.24 0.47 14.73
C ALA A 105 -5.72 0.44 16.19
N GLU A 106 -6.66 -0.43 16.53
CA GLU A 106 -7.09 -0.66 17.91
C GLU A 106 -5.98 -1.26 18.77
N GLY A 107 -5.21 -2.22 18.22
CA GLY A 107 -4.01 -2.74 18.87
C GLY A 107 -2.97 -1.64 19.13
N ALA A 108 -2.72 -0.77 18.15
CA ALA A 108 -1.80 0.36 18.31
C ALA A 108 -2.28 1.36 19.37
N LYS A 109 -3.59 1.64 19.45
CA LYS A 109 -4.17 2.48 20.50
C LYS A 109 -3.99 1.88 21.89
N ALA A 110 -4.14 0.57 22.02
CA ALA A 110 -3.88 -0.12 23.28
C ALA A 110 -2.41 0.02 23.72
N GLN A 111 -1.46 -0.06 22.76
CA GLN A 111 -0.05 0.19 23.05
C GLN A 111 0.20 1.63 23.51
N ALA A 112 -0.41 2.62 22.85
CA ALA A 112 -0.29 4.01 23.27
C ALA A 112 -0.83 4.22 24.70
N GLY A 113 -1.99 3.66 25.01
CA GLY A 113 -2.58 3.71 26.35
C GLY A 113 -1.71 3.04 27.42
N ALA A 114 -1.08 1.90 27.11
CA ALA A 114 -0.15 1.22 28.03
C ALA A 114 1.11 2.05 28.33
N LEU A 115 1.52 2.91 27.41
CA LEU A 115 2.63 3.86 27.59
C LEU A 115 2.19 5.18 28.24
N GLY A 116 0.89 5.34 28.56
CA GLY A 116 0.32 6.61 29.03
C GLY A 116 0.36 7.72 27.97
N GLY A 117 0.54 7.37 26.70
CA GLY A 117 0.73 8.29 25.60
C GLY A 117 -0.47 8.41 24.66
N THR A 118 -0.29 9.21 23.61
CA THR A 118 -1.27 9.40 22.53
C THR A 118 -0.76 8.77 21.24
N LEU A 119 -1.60 7.95 20.61
CA LEU A 119 -1.28 7.42 19.28
C LEU A 119 -1.34 8.55 18.25
N LEU A 120 -0.20 8.87 17.64
CA LEU A 120 -0.10 9.88 16.58
C LEU A 120 -0.61 9.33 15.25
N ASN A 121 -0.09 8.17 14.84
CA ASN A 121 -0.57 7.43 13.68
C ASN A 121 -0.02 6.00 13.72
N VAL A 122 -0.56 5.12 12.88
CA VAL A 122 -0.04 3.79 12.63
C VAL A 122 -0.15 3.45 11.14
N VAL A 123 0.96 3.03 10.53
CA VAL A 123 1.08 2.84 9.08
C VAL A 123 1.78 1.52 8.76
N LYS A 124 1.42 0.89 7.63
CA LYS A 124 2.23 -0.20 7.06
C LYS A 124 3.35 0.41 6.25
N VAL A 125 4.55 -0.17 6.38
CA VAL A 125 5.75 0.26 5.66
C VAL A 125 6.30 -0.94 4.91
N GLY A 126 6.48 -0.79 3.61
CA GLY A 126 7.14 -1.77 2.76
C GLY A 126 8.40 -1.21 2.13
N PHE A 127 9.37 -2.07 1.85
CA PHE A 127 10.59 -1.73 1.11
C PHE A 127 10.67 -2.61 -0.15
N PRO A 128 9.94 -2.27 -1.22
CA PRO A 128 9.88 -3.12 -2.41
C PRO A 128 11.26 -3.37 -3.00
N GLY A 129 11.57 -4.63 -3.29
CA GLY A 129 12.83 -5.03 -3.91
C GLY A 129 14.05 -4.96 -3.00
N ALA A 130 13.87 -4.78 -1.68
CA ALA A 130 14.96 -4.74 -0.71
C ALA A 130 14.82 -5.85 0.33
N ASN A 131 15.92 -6.57 0.57
CA ASN A 131 16.11 -7.35 1.79
C ASN A 131 16.98 -6.51 2.73
N TYR A 132 16.61 -6.44 4.01
CA TYR A 132 17.33 -5.64 4.98
C TYR A 132 17.45 -6.39 6.32
N ASN A 133 18.60 -6.22 6.97
CA ASN A 133 18.74 -6.53 8.39
C ASN A 133 18.33 -5.31 9.21
N THR A 134 18.72 -4.12 8.74
CA THR A 134 18.31 -2.82 9.30
C THR A 134 17.99 -1.85 8.17
N ALA A 135 16.81 -1.25 8.23
CA ALA A 135 16.41 -0.12 7.40
C ALA A 135 16.29 1.12 8.28
N THR A 136 17.21 2.07 8.14
CA THR A 136 17.09 3.38 8.76
C THR A 136 16.26 4.28 7.86
N ILE A 137 15.13 4.74 8.38
CA ILE A 137 14.17 5.55 7.65
C ILE A 137 13.83 6.79 8.47
N ASN A 138 13.88 7.95 7.81
CA ASN A 138 13.37 9.19 8.36
C ASN A 138 11.90 9.32 7.95
N PHE A 139 10.99 9.35 8.91
CA PHE A 139 9.58 9.62 8.65
C PHE A 139 9.33 11.13 8.78
N TYR A 140 8.50 11.66 7.89
CA TYR A 140 7.94 13.00 8.03
C TYR A 140 6.58 12.89 8.74
N LEU A 141 6.48 13.44 9.95
CA LEU A 141 5.29 13.48 10.79
C LEU A 141 4.82 14.94 10.88
N LYS A 142 3.98 15.37 9.94
CA LYS A 142 3.60 16.78 9.80
C LYS A 142 2.88 17.30 11.04
N GLY A 143 3.46 18.31 11.67
CA GLY A 143 2.96 18.94 12.89
C GLY A 143 3.54 18.35 14.18
N LEU A 144 4.57 17.50 14.10
CA LEU A 144 5.26 17.02 15.29
C LEU A 144 6.10 18.15 15.90
N ALA A 145 5.78 18.52 17.14
CA ALA A 145 6.47 19.59 17.84
C ALA A 145 7.95 19.23 18.09
N ASN A 146 8.82 20.25 18.02
CA ASN A 146 10.21 20.09 18.41
C ASN A 146 10.32 19.67 19.90
N GLY A 147 11.20 18.72 20.20
CA GLY A 147 11.38 18.18 21.55
C GLY A 147 10.29 17.21 22.02
N ALA A 148 9.34 16.83 21.15
CA ALA A 148 8.37 15.78 21.47
C ALA A 148 9.07 14.46 21.81
N LYS A 149 8.59 13.77 22.84
CA LYS A 149 9.05 12.42 23.17
C LYS A 149 8.20 11.41 22.42
N VAL A 150 8.81 10.64 21.53
CA VAL A 150 8.10 9.65 20.72
C VAL A 150 8.65 8.25 21.02
N ALA A 151 7.76 7.33 21.36
CA ALA A 151 8.01 5.90 21.34
C ALA A 151 7.42 5.32 20.05
N VAL A 152 8.05 4.27 19.52
CA VAL A 152 7.56 3.57 18.34
C VAL A 152 7.45 2.09 18.63
N LYS A 153 6.30 1.52 18.24
CA LYS A 153 6.03 0.08 18.31
C LYS A 153 5.84 -0.46 16.90
N GLN A 154 6.28 -1.69 16.64
CA GLN A 154 6.02 -2.38 15.38
C GLN A 154 5.28 -3.69 15.63
N LEU A 155 4.25 -3.96 14.83
CA LEU A 155 3.50 -5.21 14.88
C LEU A 155 4.23 -6.28 14.05
N VAL A 156 4.86 -7.22 14.73
CA VAL A 156 5.65 -8.31 14.13
C VAL A 156 5.05 -9.64 14.55
N ASN A 157 4.62 -10.45 13.59
CA ASN A 157 4.01 -11.77 13.85
C ASN A 157 2.86 -11.72 14.90
N GLY A 158 2.05 -10.67 14.85
CA GLY A 158 0.92 -10.46 15.77
C GLY A 158 1.28 -9.87 17.15
N VAL A 159 2.57 -9.58 17.40
CA VAL A 159 3.05 -9.02 18.67
C VAL A 159 3.63 -7.61 18.44
N TRP A 160 3.30 -6.67 19.34
CA TRP A 160 3.89 -5.34 19.32
C TRP A 160 5.25 -5.35 20.02
N VAL A 161 6.29 -4.96 19.29
CA VAL A 161 7.67 -4.86 19.79
C VAL A 161 8.16 -3.43 19.73
N ASP A 162 9.12 -3.08 20.59
CA ASP A 162 9.78 -1.77 20.53
C ASP A 162 10.63 -1.62 19.27
N VAL A 163 10.61 -0.41 18.72
CA VAL A 163 11.48 0.02 17.63
C VAL A 163 12.46 1.04 18.18
N GLU A 164 13.73 0.89 17.77
CA GLU A 164 14.75 1.87 18.10
C GLU A 164 14.45 3.20 17.40
N VAL A 165 14.27 4.24 18.21
CA VAL A 165 14.15 5.63 17.76
C VAL A 165 15.54 6.26 17.80
N VAL A 166 16.09 6.51 16.62
CA VAL A 166 17.43 7.10 16.46
C VAL A 166 17.42 8.58 16.77
N GLU A 167 16.38 9.28 16.31
CA GLU A 167 16.25 10.72 16.46
C GLU A 167 14.78 11.13 16.41
N VAL A 168 14.41 12.13 17.22
CA VAL A 168 13.16 12.85 17.11
C VAL A 168 13.48 14.34 16.99
N ARG A 169 12.94 14.98 15.96
CA ARG A 169 13.07 16.42 15.71
C ARG A 169 11.75 16.97 15.18
N GLU A 170 11.66 18.28 15.03
CA GLU A 170 10.48 18.91 14.44
C GLU A 170 10.09 18.21 13.14
N ASP A 171 8.81 17.86 13.02
CA ASP A 171 8.23 17.19 11.87
C ASP A 171 8.84 15.82 11.50
N HIS A 172 9.77 15.26 12.28
CA HIS A 172 10.53 14.08 11.85
C HIS A 172 10.86 13.10 12.97
N VAL A 173 10.79 11.81 12.63
CA VAL A 173 11.21 10.71 13.49
C VAL A 173 12.06 9.74 12.67
N VAL A 174 13.30 9.50 13.10
CA VAL A 174 14.22 8.56 12.45
C VAL A 174 14.23 7.25 13.22
N LEU A 175 13.99 6.15 12.50
CA LEU A 175 13.84 4.81 13.08
C LEU A 175 14.80 3.81 12.45
N ASN A 176 15.21 2.81 13.23
CA ASN A 176 15.82 1.59 12.72
C ASN A 176 14.79 0.46 12.70
N LEU A 177 14.33 0.09 11.50
CA LEU A 177 13.43 -1.04 11.31
C LEU A 177 14.24 -2.31 11.01
N VAL A 178 14.10 -3.32 11.85
CA VAL A 178 14.73 -4.65 11.67
C VAL A 178 13.70 -5.73 11.32
N ASN A 179 12.42 -5.40 11.37
CA ASN A 179 11.32 -6.28 11.00
C ASN A 179 10.40 -5.59 9.99
N SER A 180 9.50 -6.37 9.39
CA SER A 180 8.37 -5.87 8.61
C SER A 180 7.10 -5.92 9.45
N GLY A 181 6.21 -4.94 9.25
CA GLY A 181 5.01 -4.83 10.07
C GLY A 181 4.44 -3.41 10.10
N ALA A 182 3.27 -3.27 10.71
CA ALA A 182 2.69 -1.96 10.98
C ALA A 182 3.52 -1.22 12.04
N VAL A 183 3.80 0.06 11.82
CA VAL A 183 4.59 0.93 12.69
C VAL A 183 3.67 1.95 13.32
N ALA A 184 3.59 1.96 14.65
CA ALA A 184 2.78 2.86 15.46
C ALA A 184 3.65 3.91 16.14
N PHE A 185 3.33 5.18 15.93
CA PHE A 185 4.01 6.32 16.54
C PHE A 185 3.20 6.80 17.74
N VAL A 186 3.82 6.83 18.92
CA VAL A 186 3.17 7.21 20.17
C VAL A 186 3.90 8.40 20.77
N GLN A 187 3.19 9.51 20.96
CA GLN A 187 3.70 10.62 21.75
C GLN A 187 3.55 10.29 23.24
N LEU A 188 4.66 10.35 23.97
CA LEU A 188 4.71 10.15 25.41
C LEU A 188 4.36 11.46 26.16
N PRO A 189 3.91 11.37 27.42
CA PRO A 189 3.66 12.52 28.27
C PRO A 189 4.92 13.34 28.62
#